data_AF-A0A3N2RMC7-F1
#
_entry.id   AF-A0A3N2RMC7-F1
#
_cell.length_a   1.000
_cell.length_b   1.000
_cell.length_c   1.000
_cell.angle_alpha   90.00
_cell.angle_beta   90.00
_cell.angle_gamma   90.00
#
_symmetry.space_group_name_H-M   'P 1'
#
loop_
_entity.id
_entity.type
_entity.pdbx_description
1 polymer ?
#
loop_
_entity_poly.entity_id
_entity_poly.type
_entity_poly.pdbx_seq_one_letter_code
_entity_poly.pdbx_strand_id
1 'polypeptide(L)'
;MRGERDVSRSRLAPLLQGAAVAALWLAATAASAATHRVDDSGSQVMNPNVQMRWDANVPGARGRGVAGALEVALRLDVAAWRGRNGRIYMTLPASPSGPLQVAWTTQGRLLPGRLVSGERALVYAGPIGEDALRDRLRLDLQADGQRLDRAQTLTFSFEIDLDEP
;
A
#
# COMPACT_ATOMS: atom_id res chain seq x y z
N MET A 1 -33.32 -59.08 67.89
CA MET A 1 -33.24 -59.78 66.58
C MET A 1 -33.87 -58.90 65.52
N ARG A 2 -33.08 -58.57 64.47
CA ARG A 2 -33.41 -58.46 63.03
C ARG A 2 -34.60 -57.59 62.54
N GLY A 3 -34.29 -56.71 61.58
CA GLY A 3 -35.19 -56.18 60.53
C GLY A 3 -34.91 -54.70 60.23
N GLU A 4 -33.99 -54.38 59.30
CA GLU A 4 -34.25 -53.97 57.89
C GLU A 4 -34.72 -52.49 57.76
N ARG A 5 -33.89 -51.61 57.17
CA ARG A 5 -33.90 -51.12 55.77
C ARG A 5 -35.18 -50.34 55.44
N ASP A 6 -35.21 -49.20 54.76
CA ASP A 6 -34.30 -48.40 53.94
C ASP A 6 -35.16 -47.17 53.49
N VAL A 7 -34.60 -46.32 52.63
CA VAL A 7 -35.28 -45.55 51.57
C VAL A 7 -35.52 -44.06 51.84
N SER A 8 -34.55 -43.27 51.34
CA SER A 8 -34.71 -42.34 50.21
C SER A 8 -34.50 -40.83 50.43
N ARG A 9 -33.64 -40.35 49.52
CA ARG A 9 -33.68 -39.10 48.73
C ARG A 9 -33.12 -37.87 49.45
N SER A 10 -31.84 -37.55 49.22
CA SER A 10 -31.20 -37.01 48.00
C SER A 10 -31.22 -35.48 47.94
N ARG A 11 -30.07 -34.96 48.38
CA ARG A 11 -29.26 -33.89 47.77
C ARG A 11 -29.92 -32.52 47.55
N LEU A 12 -29.55 -31.60 48.42
CA LEU A 12 -29.35 -30.20 48.06
C LEU A 12 -27.92 -29.82 48.45
N ALA A 13 -27.07 -29.66 47.43
CA ALA A 13 -25.75 -29.08 47.61
C ALA A 13 -25.91 -27.54 47.69
N PRO A 14 -25.33 -26.88 48.71
CA PRO A 14 -25.30 -25.42 48.75
C PRO A 14 -24.31 -24.90 47.70
N LEU A 15 -24.77 -23.94 46.90
CA LEU A 15 -23.96 -23.15 45.97
C LEU A 15 -22.87 -22.39 46.75
N LEU A 16 -21.62 -22.81 46.56
CA LEU A 16 -20.43 -22.15 47.08
C LEU A 16 -20.14 -20.87 46.28
N GLN A 17 -19.93 -19.79 47.01
CA GLN A 17 -19.29 -18.56 46.57
C GLN A 17 -17.89 -18.86 46.01
N GLY A 18 -17.49 -18.20 44.91
CA GLY A 18 -16.16 -18.38 44.33
C GLY A 18 -15.74 -17.27 43.37
N ALA A 19 -15.01 -16.29 43.93
CA ALA A 19 -13.88 -15.54 43.35
C ALA A 19 -13.99 -14.89 41.96
N ALA A 20 -13.83 -13.55 41.97
CA ALA A 20 -13.43 -12.73 40.84
C ALA A 20 -12.10 -13.19 40.22
N VAL A 21 -12.04 -13.27 38.88
CA VAL A 21 -10.79 -13.28 38.12
C VAL A 21 -10.93 -12.30 36.95
N ALA A 22 -10.02 -11.32 36.99
CA ALA A 22 -9.71 -10.25 36.05
C ALA A 22 -10.22 -10.42 34.61
N ALA A 23 -11.09 -9.49 34.19
CA ALA A 23 -11.25 -9.16 32.79
C ALA A 23 -9.93 -8.56 32.29
N LEU A 24 -9.12 -9.38 31.62
CA LEU A 24 -7.98 -8.95 30.84
C LEU A 24 -8.52 -8.09 29.70
N TRP A 25 -8.55 -6.77 29.90
CA TRP A 25 -8.69 -5.80 28.82
C TRP A 25 -7.44 -5.93 27.95
N LEU A 26 -7.48 -6.83 26.96
CA LEU A 26 -6.60 -6.73 25.80
C LEU A 26 -6.98 -5.45 25.07
N ALA A 27 -6.35 -4.34 25.46
CA ALA A 27 -6.17 -3.21 24.59
C ALA A 27 -5.31 -3.70 23.42
N ALA A 28 -5.96 -4.23 22.38
CA ALA A 28 -5.36 -4.33 21.07
C ALA A 28 -5.09 -2.89 20.62
N THR A 29 -3.91 -2.36 20.96
CA THR A 29 -3.39 -1.16 20.34
C THR A 29 -3.26 -1.49 18.87
N ALA A 30 -4.22 -1.02 18.07
CA ALA A 30 -4.07 -0.99 16.64
C ALA A 30 -2.87 -0.09 16.33
N ALA A 31 -1.73 -0.74 16.20
CA ALA A 31 -0.52 -0.26 15.56
C ALA A 31 -0.88 0.49 14.27
N SER A 32 -1.05 1.82 14.35
CA SER A 32 -1.13 2.61 13.13
C SER A 32 0.30 2.73 12.62
N ALA A 33 0.66 1.94 11.62
CA ALA A 33 1.89 2.19 10.87
C ALA A 33 1.83 3.64 10.39
N ALA A 34 2.70 4.49 10.91
CA ALA A 34 2.71 5.90 10.56
C ALA A 34 3.17 6.04 9.10
N THR A 35 2.27 6.53 8.24
CA THR A 35 2.59 6.83 6.85
C THR A 35 3.24 8.22 6.78
N HIS A 36 4.42 8.28 6.18
CA HIS A 36 5.16 9.54 6.00
C HIS A 36 5.40 9.82 4.51
N ARG A 37 5.45 11.11 4.16
CA ARG A 37 5.84 11.53 2.82
C ARG A 37 7.34 11.31 2.63
N VAL A 38 7.72 10.70 1.51
CA VAL A 38 9.13 10.58 1.08
C VAL A 38 9.46 11.74 0.16
N ASP A 39 10.61 12.37 0.39
CA ASP A 39 11.12 13.44 -0.48
C ASP A 39 11.74 12.82 -1.76
N ASP A 40 11.13 13.14 -2.89
CA ASP A 40 11.54 12.69 -4.22
C ASP A 40 12.04 13.83 -5.11
N SER A 41 12.28 15.02 -4.55
CA SER A 41 12.67 16.24 -5.28
C SER A 41 13.97 16.12 -6.09
N GLY A 42 14.82 15.15 -5.74
CA GLY A 42 16.04 14.83 -6.48
C GLY A 42 15.83 13.96 -7.73
N SER A 43 14.60 13.57 -8.03
CA SER A 43 14.26 12.73 -9.18
C SER A 43 14.22 13.53 -10.48
N GLN A 44 14.58 12.90 -11.60
CA GLN A 44 14.66 13.55 -12.91
C GLN A 44 13.87 12.76 -13.94
N VAL A 45 12.95 13.44 -14.63
CA VAL A 45 12.27 12.89 -15.81
C VAL A 45 13.19 13.11 -17.02
N MET A 46 13.65 12.01 -17.62
CA MET A 46 14.61 12.07 -18.74
C MET A 46 13.96 12.65 -20.01
N ASN A 47 12.68 12.35 -20.23
CA ASN A 47 11.88 12.84 -21.36
C ASN A 47 10.57 13.46 -20.84
N PRO A 48 10.55 14.75 -20.48
CA PRO A 48 9.40 15.37 -19.81
C PRO A 48 8.20 15.57 -20.74
N ASN A 49 8.39 15.54 -22.07
CA ASN A 49 7.31 15.65 -23.03
C ASN A 49 6.90 14.27 -23.53
N VAL A 50 5.89 13.69 -22.88
CA VAL A 50 5.34 12.38 -23.26
C VAL A 50 4.39 12.55 -24.44
N GLN A 51 4.81 12.07 -25.60
CA GLN A 51 3.95 11.98 -26.76
C GLN A 51 3.01 10.77 -26.61
N MET A 52 1.75 11.05 -26.26
CA MET A 52 0.71 10.02 -26.23
C MET A 52 0.34 9.63 -27.66
N ARG A 53 0.33 8.32 -27.95
CA ARG A 53 -0.03 7.75 -29.24
C ARG A 53 -1.36 7.03 -29.11
N TRP A 54 -2.21 7.13 -30.12
CA TRP A 54 -3.44 6.35 -30.19
C TRP A 54 -3.11 4.85 -30.15
N ASP A 55 -3.81 4.13 -29.29
CA ASP A 55 -3.70 2.70 -29.09
C ASP A 55 -5.09 2.10 -28.89
N ALA A 56 -5.57 1.37 -29.90
CA ALA A 56 -6.88 0.75 -29.86
C ALA A 56 -6.98 -0.42 -28.87
N ASN A 57 -5.85 -0.92 -28.36
CA ASN A 57 -5.77 -2.12 -27.52
C ASN A 57 -5.77 -1.81 -26.01
N VAL A 58 -5.88 -0.54 -25.62
CA VAL A 58 -5.96 -0.16 -24.19
C VAL A 58 -7.22 -0.75 -23.55
N PRO A 59 -7.08 -1.58 -22.49
CA PRO A 59 -8.22 -2.17 -21.81
C PRO A 59 -9.18 -1.10 -21.27
N GLY A 60 -10.47 -1.25 -21.56
CA GLY A 60 -11.53 -0.34 -21.08
C GLY A 60 -11.76 0.92 -21.95
N ALA A 61 -10.91 1.19 -22.95
CA ALA A 61 -10.98 2.42 -23.74
C ALA A 61 -11.80 2.31 -25.05
N ARG A 62 -12.53 1.21 -25.29
CA ARG A 62 -13.40 0.98 -26.48
C ARG A 62 -12.78 1.39 -27.83
N GLY A 63 -11.50 1.08 -28.05
CA GLY A 63 -10.77 1.40 -29.29
C GLY A 63 -10.26 2.84 -29.40
N ARG A 64 -10.38 3.64 -28.34
CA ARG A 64 -9.93 5.06 -28.27
C ARG A 64 -8.88 5.27 -27.20
N GLY A 65 -8.12 4.23 -26.90
CA GLY A 65 -7.03 4.32 -25.95
C GLY A 65 -5.92 5.22 -26.46
N VAL A 66 -5.17 5.77 -25.52
CA VAL A 66 -3.86 6.34 -25.81
C VAL A 66 -2.83 5.73 -24.88
N ALA A 67 -1.63 5.54 -25.42
CA ALA A 67 -0.48 5.01 -24.71
C ALA A 67 0.72 5.94 -24.84
N GLY A 68 1.50 6.05 -23.78
CA GLY A 68 2.76 6.82 -23.76
C GLY A 68 3.78 6.14 -22.86
N ALA A 69 5.03 6.56 -22.97
CA ALA A 69 6.08 6.06 -22.10
C ALA A 69 7.05 7.17 -21.71
N LEU A 70 7.60 7.08 -20.51
CA LEU A 70 8.62 8.00 -20.03
C LEU A 70 9.62 7.28 -19.13
N GLU A 71 10.79 7.86 -19.00
CA GLU A 71 11.85 7.34 -18.14
C GLU A 71 12.15 8.33 -17.02
N VAL A 72 12.30 7.80 -15.80
CA VAL A 72 12.62 8.57 -14.59
C VAL A 72 13.88 8.01 -13.96
N ALA A 73 14.88 8.87 -13.78
CA ALA A 73 15.95 8.63 -12.82
C ALA A 73 15.41 9.00 -11.43
N LEU A 74 14.95 8.01 -10.69
CA LEU A 74 14.30 8.19 -9.40
C LEU A 74 15.35 8.32 -8.29
N ARG A 75 15.17 9.31 -7.41
CA ARG A 75 15.91 9.44 -6.15
C ARG A 75 14.93 9.73 -5.02
N LEU A 76 14.81 8.78 -4.10
CA LEU A 76 14.02 8.90 -2.87
C LEU A 76 14.97 9.18 -1.70
N ASP A 77 14.80 10.31 -1.03
CA ASP A 77 15.53 10.61 0.20
C ASP A 77 14.89 9.88 1.38
N VAL A 78 15.66 9.01 2.02
CA VAL A 78 15.18 8.11 3.09
C VAL A 78 16.07 8.16 4.32
N ALA A 79 16.97 9.14 4.42
CA ALA A 79 17.92 9.28 5.51
C ALA A 79 17.26 9.30 6.90
N ALA A 80 16.08 9.92 7.00
CA ALA A 80 15.30 10.00 8.23
C ALA A 80 14.88 8.64 8.81
N TRP A 81 14.91 7.58 8.00
CA TRP A 81 14.48 6.23 8.39
C TRP A 81 15.60 5.19 8.32
N ARG A 82 16.85 5.64 8.20
CA ARG A 82 18.01 4.74 8.16
C ARG A 82 18.06 3.82 9.38
N GLY A 83 18.36 2.55 9.15
CA GLY A 83 18.41 1.49 10.17
C GLY A 83 17.05 0.88 10.50
N ARG A 84 15.95 1.32 9.86
CA ARG A 84 14.61 0.78 10.05
C ARG A 84 14.19 -0.12 8.88
N ASN A 85 13.24 -1.00 9.13
CA ASN A 85 12.49 -1.67 8.06
C ASN A 85 11.26 -0.83 7.69
N GLY A 86 10.95 -0.81 6.39
CA GLY A 86 9.77 -0.10 5.92
C GLY A 86 9.32 -0.54 4.54
N ARG A 87 8.13 -0.08 4.18
CA ARG A 87 7.49 -0.30 2.89
C ARG A 87 7.24 1.05 2.24
N ILE A 88 7.79 1.25 1.05
CA ILE A 88 7.60 2.48 0.28
C ILE A 88 6.61 2.20 -0.83
N TYR A 89 5.67 3.12 -1.02
CA TYR A 89 4.61 3.06 -2.00
C TYR A 89 4.74 4.26 -2.94
N MET A 90 4.54 4.01 -4.23
CA MET A 90 4.24 5.06 -5.19
C MET A 90 2.74 5.33 -5.14
N THR A 91 2.35 6.60 -5.14
CA THR A 91 0.96 7.04 -5.14
C THR A 91 0.69 7.90 -6.37
N LEU A 92 -0.51 7.76 -6.92
CA LEU A 92 -1.00 8.59 -8.01
C LEU A 92 -2.38 9.12 -7.62
N PRO A 93 -2.57 10.43 -7.50
CA PRO A 93 -3.88 11.00 -7.21
C PRO A 93 -4.94 10.60 -8.24
N ALA A 94 -6.21 10.64 -7.84
CA ALA A 94 -7.32 10.47 -8.76
C ALA A 94 -7.25 11.53 -9.87
N SER A 95 -7.45 11.11 -11.11
CA SER A 95 -7.40 11.99 -12.27
C SER A 95 -8.79 12.51 -12.63
N PRO A 96 -8.98 13.83 -12.85
CA PRO A 96 -10.28 14.40 -13.22
C PRO A 96 -10.73 13.97 -14.62
N SER A 97 -9.80 13.58 -15.48
CA SER A 97 -10.08 13.03 -16.82
C SER A 97 -10.45 11.54 -16.77
N GLY A 98 -10.55 10.93 -15.59
CA GLY A 98 -10.85 9.52 -15.43
C GLY A 98 -9.59 8.64 -15.32
N PRO A 99 -9.76 7.31 -15.34
CA PRO A 99 -8.69 6.38 -14.97
C PRO A 99 -7.45 6.51 -15.85
N LEU A 100 -6.31 6.76 -15.21
CA LEU A 100 -4.99 6.64 -15.80
C LEU A 100 -4.32 5.39 -15.25
N GLN A 101 -3.99 4.45 -16.13
CA GLN A 101 -3.23 3.25 -15.79
C GLN A 101 -1.74 3.52 -16.00
N VAL A 102 -0.93 3.12 -15.03
CA VAL A 102 0.52 3.25 -15.06
C VAL A 102 1.11 1.89 -14.73
N ALA A 103 2.02 1.41 -15.56
CA ALA A 103 2.88 0.28 -15.26
C ALA A 103 4.34 0.74 -15.28
N TRP A 104 5.20 0.14 -14.47
CA TRP A 104 6.62 0.44 -14.52
C TRP A 104 7.49 -0.79 -14.39
N THR A 105 8.63 -0.73 -15.04
CA THR A 105 9.77 -1.64 -14.85
C THR A 105 10.93 -0.89 -14.21
N THR A 106 11.77 -1.60 -13.48
CA THR A 106 12.92 -1.06 -12.75
C THR A 106 14.23 -1.58 -13.34
N GLN A 107 15.34 -0.90 -13.06
CA GLN A 107 16.69 -1.37 -13.40
C GLN A 107 17.56 -1.62 -12.15
N GLY A 108 17.05 -1.29 -10.96
CA GLY A 108 17.71 -1.43 -9.69
C GLY A 108 16.93 -2.31 -8.72
N ARG A 109 16.87 -1.86 -7.46
CA ARG A 109 16.32 -2.63 -6.34
C ARG A 109 14.84 -2.38 -6.08
N LEU A 110 14.23 -1.41 -6.76
CA LEU A 110 12.80 -1.16 -6.60
C LEU A 110 12.00 -2.24 -7.31
N LEU A 111 10.79 -2.47 -6.81
CA LEU A 111 9.86 -3.45 -7.32
C LEU A 111 9.16 -2.89 -8.57
N PRO A 112 9.05 -3.66 -9.67
CA PRO A 112 8.17 -3.32 -10.77
C PRO A 112 6.72 -3.45 -10.33
N GLY A 113 5.81 -2.76 -11.02
CA GLY A 113 4.41 -2.79 -10.63
C GLY A 113 3.48 -2.06 -11.57
N ARG A 114 2.25 -1.91 -11.10
CA ARG A 114 1.21 -1.13 -11.77
C ARG A 114 0.33 -0.43 -10.73
N LEU A 115 -0.29 0.66 -11.14
CA LEU A 115 -1.32 1.35 -10.38
C LEU A 115 -2.32 2.02 -11.33
N VAL A 116 -3.50 2.32 -10.79
CA VAL A 116 -4.47 3.21 -11.42
C VAL A 116 -4.53 4.52 -10.63
N SER A 117 -4.82 5.64 -11.29
CA SER A 117 -5.07 6.92 -10.62
C SER A 117 -6.07 6.78 -9.47
N GLY A 118 -5.71 7.25 -8.29
CA GLY A 118 -6.46 7.08 -7.03
C GLY A 118 -5.88 5.99 -6.12
N GLU A 119 -4.91 5.20 -6.59
CA GLU A 119 -4.31 4.10 -5.85
C GLU A 119 -2.89 4.42 -5.38
N ARG A 120 -2.38 3.51 -4.55
CA ARG A 120 -0.96 3.39 -4.21
C ARG A 120 -0.49 1.96 -4.41
N ALA A 121 0.79 1.80 -4.73
CA ALA A 121 1.39 0.50 -5.03
C ALA A 121 2.80 0.40 -4.46
N LEU A 122 3.13 -0.79 -3.94
CA LEU A 122 4.41 -1.06 -3.30
C LEU A 122 5.56 -0.97 -4.30
N VAL A 123 6.59 -0.19 -3.99
CA VAL A 123 7.82 -0.05 -4.80
C VAL A 123 9.07 -0.54 -4.07
N TYR A 124 9.01 -0.70 -2.76
CA TYR A 124 10.12 -1.22 -1.96
C TYR A 124 9.61 -1.80 -0.65
N ALA A 125 10.23 -2.88 -0.18
CA ALA A 125 10.01 -3.42 1.16
C ALA A 125 11.33 -3.96 1.69
N GLY A 126 11.71 -3.56 2.89
CA GLY A 126 12.91 -4.09 3.55
C GLY A 126 13.71 -3.03 4.33
N PRO A 127 14.98 -3.34 4.64
CA PRO A 127 15.83 -2.51 5.49
C PRO A 127 16.37 -1.28 4.76
N ILE A 128 16.19 -0.11 5.36
CA ILE A 128 16.70 1.17 4.87
C ILE A 128 18.15 1.34 5.34
N GLY A 129 19.09 0.84 4.54
CA GLY A 129 20.52 0.90 4.85
C GLY A 129 21.26 2.14 4.33
N GLU A 130 20.65 2.88 3.40
CA GLU A 130 21.25 4.01 2.69
C GLU A 130 20.45 5.28 2.92
N ASP A 131 21.07 6.44 2.67
CA ASP A 131 20.40 7.75 2.81
C ASP A 131 19.46 8.06 1.65
N ALA A 132 19.62 7.39 0.51
CA ALA A 132 18.75 7.55 -0.65
C ALA A 132 18.56 6.24 -1.41
N LEU A 133 17.33 5.94 -1.83
CA LEU A 133 17.06 4.91 -2.81
C LEU A 133 17.11 5.50 -4.23
N ARG A 134 17.81 4.81 -5.13
CA ARG A 134 17.94 5.24 -6.53
C ARG A 134 17.58 4.10 -7.46
N ASP A 135 16.87 4.42 -8.52
CA ASP A 135 16.52 3.47 -9.58
C ASP A 135 16.26 4.23 -10.89
N ARG A 136 16.23 3.50 -12.00
CA ARG A 136 15.70 4.00 -13.26
C ARG A 136 14.39 3.28 -13.56
N LEU A 137 13.32 4.05 -13.60
CA LEU A 137 12.00 3.56 -13.93
C LEU A 137 11.69 3.85 -15.40
N ARG A 138 11.23 2.83 -16.13
CA ARG A 138 10.49 3.02 -17.38
C ARG A 138 9.02 2.88 -17.05
N LEU A 139 8.24 3.94 -17.27
CA LEU A 139 6.80 3.95 -17.06
C LEU A 139 6.09 3.84 -18.41
N ASP A 140 5.09 2.98 -18.48
CA ASP A 140 4.13 2.90 -19.58
C ASP A 140 2.77 3.39 -19.06
N LEU A 141 2.19 4.35 -19.76
CA LEU A 141 0.97 5.08 -19.41
C LEU A 141 -0.15 4.69 -20.37
N GLN A 142 -1.36 4.51 -19.85
CA GLN A 142 -2.54 4.15 -20.63
C GLN A 142 -3.79 4.88 -20.11
N ALA A 143 -4.55 5.48 -21.02
CA ALA A 143 -5.77 6.22 -20.68
C ALA A 143 -6.82 6.17 -21.80
N ASP A 144 -8.05 6.57 -21.48
CA ASP A 144 -9.12 6.82 -22.46
C ASP A 144 -8.89 8.18 -23.13
N GLY A 145 -8.50 8.16 -24.40
CA GLY A 145 -8.17 9.36 -25.16
C GLY A 145 -9.36 10.28 -25.45
N GLN A 146 -10.62 9.85 -25.22
CA GLN A 146 -11.78 10.74 -25.32
C GLN A 146 -11.94 11.67 -24.13
N ARG A 147 -11.28 11.37 -23.02
CA ARG A 147 -11.34 12.19 -21.80
C ARG A 147 -10.09 13.06 -21.62
N LEU A 148 -9.12 12.90 -22.50
CA LEU A 148 -7.88 13.68 -22.54
C LEU A 148 -8.08 14.91 -23.43
N ASP A 149 -8.76 15.89 -22.87
CA ASP A 149 -9.12 17.11 -23.60
C ASP A 149 -7.95 18.11 -23.66
N ARG A 150 -6.91 17.90 -22.84
CA ARG A 150 -5.70 18.73 -22.73
C ARG A 150 -4.52 17.94 -22.18
N ALA A 151 -3.32 18.52 -22.31
CA ALA A 151 -2.12 18.02 -21.65
C ALA A 151 -2.34 17.98 -20.12
N GLN A 152 -1.94 16.86 -19.50
CA GLN A 152 -2.08 16.63 -18.06
C GLN A 152 -0.72 16.54 -17.40
N THR A 153 -0.58 17.20 -16.26
CA THR A 153 0.58 17.02 -15.39
C THR A 153 0.36 15.77 -14.54
N LEU A 154 1.29 14.82 -14.63
CA LEU A 154 1.28 13.64 -13.78
C LEU A 154 2.03 13.96 -12.49
N THR A 155 1.34 13.88 -11.35
CA THR A 155 1.92 14.13 -10.04
C THR A 155 2.06 12.81 -9.30
N PHE A 156 3.16 12.11 -9.57
CA PHE A 156 3.56 10.96 -8.75
C PHE A 156 4.05 11.44 -7.39
N SER A 157 4.03 10.53 -6.44
CA SER A 157 4.30 10.80 -5.05
C SER A 157 4.76 9.52 -4.37
N PHE A 158 5.50 9.64 -3.27
CA PHE A 158 6.01 8.47 -2.54
C PHE A 158 5.71 8.59 -1.06
N GLU A 159 5.28 7.48 -0.48
CA GLU A 159 4.93 7.35 0.93
C GLU A 159 5.68 6.17 1.54
N ILE A 160 6.04 6.27 2.80
CA ILE A 160 6.66 5.18 3.56
C ILE A 160 5.81 4.82 4.77
N ASP A 161 5.54 3.54 4.91
CA ASP A 161 5.06 2.96 6.16
C ASP A 161 6.24 2.28 6.84
N LEU A 162 6.44 2.57 8.12
CA LEU A 162 7.51 1.96 8.90
C LEU A 162 6.97 0.73 9.60
N ASP A 163 7.75 -0.34 9.57
CA ASP A 163 7.41 -1.51 10.37
C ASP A 163 7.60 -1.16 11.85
N GLU A 164 6.76 -1.73 12.70
CA GLU A 164 6.87 -1.52 14.14
C GLU A 164 8.20 -2.08 14.66
N PRO A 165 8.83 -1.37 15.61
CA PRO A 165 10.07 -1.84 16.25
C PRO A 165 9.87 -3.12 17.08
#